data_AF-A0A4R0NVG3-F1
#
_entry.id   AF-A0A4R0NVG3-F1
#
_cell.length_a   1.000
_cell.length_b   1.000
_cell.length_c   1.000
_cell.angle_alpha   90.00
_cell.angle_beta   90.00
_cell.angle_gamma   90.00
#
_symmetry.space_group_name_H-M   'P 1'
#
loop_
_entity.id
_entity.type
_entity.pdbx_description
1 polymer ?
#
loop_
_entity_poly.entity_id
_entity_poly.type
_entity_poly.pdbx_seq_one_letter_code
_entity_poly.pdbx_strand_id
1 'polypeptide(L)'
;MTRAILSRASHLWVTLFITGLFLILSATLMFWIEGDGQPEAFGSIPRAMWWAAVTMTTVGYGDVVPLTAIGKLFGGLISISGIALIAIPTGILASAFSDEMSKF
;
A
#
# COMPACT_ATOMS: atom_id res chain seq x y z
N MET A 1 -15.31 -11.89 18.76
CA MET A 1 -14.52 -10.92 17.95
C MET A 1 -13.01 -11.12 18.09
N THR A 2 -12.41 -11.04 19.28
CA THR A 2 -10.94 -11.22 19.46
C THR A 2 -10.44 -12.59 19.01
N ARG A 3 -11.20 -13.67 19.24
CA ARG A 3 -10.87 -15.03 18.79
C ARG A 3 -10.84 -15.18 17.26
N ALA A 4 -11.71 -14.46 16.55
CA ALA A 4 -11.77 -14.48 15.09
C ALA A 4 -10.56 -13.80 14.43
N ILE A 5 -10.04 -12.72 15.05
CA ILE A 5 -8.82 -12.05 14.58
C ILE A 5 -7.60 -12.92 14.87
N LEU A 6 -7.52 -13.50 16.07
CA LEU A 6 -6.40 -14.35 16.47
C LEU A 6 -6.30 -15.63 15.62
N SER A 7 -7.42 -16.21 15.18
CA SER A 7 -7.42 -17.40 14.31
C SER A 7 -6.88 -17.14 12.90
N ARG A 8 -6.89 -15.88 12.43
CA ARG A 8 -6.39 -15.47 11.11
C ARG A 8 -5.14 -14.57 11.18
N ALA A 9 -4.53 -14.44 12.35
CA ALA A 9 -3.40 -13.52 12.58
C ALA A 9 -2.21 -13.79 11.64
N SER A 10 -1.91 -15.06 11.33
CA SER A 10 -0.84 -15.43 10.39
C SER A 10 -1.08 -14.87 8.98
N HIS A 11 -2.30 -14.98 8.46
CA HIS A 11 -2.66 -14.44 7.15
C HIS A 11 -2.58 -12.91 7.14
N LEU A 12 -3.07 -12.25 8.19
CA LEU A 12 -2.98 -10.79 8.32
C LEU A 12 -1.52 -10.32 8.34
N TRP A 13 -0.64 -11.01 9.08
CA TRP A 13 0.79 -10.72 9.09
C TRP A 13 1.45 -10.86 7.71
N VAL A 14 1.11 -11.92 6.97
CA VAL A 14 1.62 -12.11 5.60
C VAL A 14 1.14 -10.97 4.69
N THR A 15 -0.12 -10.56 4.77
CA THR A 15 -0.62 -9.44 3.97
C THR A 15 0.08 -8.12 4.30
N LEU A 16 0.31 -7.84 5.58
CA LEU A 16 1.03 -6.64 6.01
C LEU A 16 2.48 -6.64 5.50
N PHE A 17 3.14 -7.80 5.57
CA PHE A 17 4.50 -7.96 5.07
C PHE A 17 4.59 -7.73 3.56
N ILE A 18 3.69 -8.32 2.78
CA ILE A 18 3.64 -8.13 1.31
C ILE A 18 3.36 -6.67 0.96
N THR A 19 2.43 -6.02 1.65
CA THR A 19 2.14 -4.58 1.45
C THR A 19 3.36 -3.73 1.78
N GLY A 20 4.09 -4.04 2.86
CA GLY A 20 5.33 -3.36 3.22
C GLY A 20 6.43 -3.51 2.17
N LEU A 21 6.60 -4.71 1.61
CA LEU A 21 7.53 -4.93 0.50
C LEU A 21 7.14 -4.12 -0.74
N PHE A 22 5.85 -4.15 -1.11
CA PHE A 22 5.36 -3.39 -2.26
C PHE A 22 5.53 -1.88 -2.07
N LEU A 23 5.35 -1.37 -0.84
CA LEU A 23 5.60 0.01 -0.48
C LEU A 23 7.07 0.41 -0.74
N ILE A 24 8.01 -0.39 -0.26
CA ILE A 24 9.45 -0.12 -0.44
C ILE A 24 9.84 -0.20 -1.92
N LEU A 25 9.31 -1.19 -2.65
CA LEU A 25 9.54 -1.32 -4.09
C LEU A 25 9.02 -0.12 -4.86
N SER A 26 7.79 0.32 -4.57
CA SER A 26 7.17 1.49 -5.18
C SER A 26 7.97 2.76 -4.88
N ALA A 27 8.37 2.96 -3.63
CA ALA A 27 9.18 4.10 -3.21
C ALA A 27 10.55 4.12 -3.90
N THR A 28 11.22 2.98 -4.00
CA THR A 28 12.52 2.85 -4.67
C THR A 28 12.39 3.16 -6.15
N LEU A 29 11.36 2.62 -6.82
CA LEU A 29 11.08 2.90 -8.23
C LEU A 29 10.87 4.40 -8.46
N MET A 30 10.07 5.04 -7.63
CA MET A 30 9.77 6.47 -7.77
C MET A 30 10.95 7.37 -7.41
N PHE A 31 11.79 6.98 -6.46
CA PHE A 31 13.08 7.62 -6.21
C PHE A 31 13.94 7.64 -7.48
N TRP A 32 14.02 6.52 -8.21
CA TRP A 32 14.80 6.46 -9.45
C TRP A 32 14.20 7.27 -10.61
N ILE A 33 12.87 7.40 -10.67
CA ILE A 33 12.19 8.10 -11.77
C ILE A 33 12.10 9.62 -11.52
N GLU A 34 11.76 10.02 -10.30
CA GLU A 34 11.44 11.42 -9.96
C GLU A 34 12.51 12.08 -9.08
N GLY A 35 13.47 11.33 -8.53
CA GLY A 35 14.42 11.82 -7.53
C GLY A 35 15.26 13.01 -8.00
N ASP A 36 15.76 12.96 -9.23
CA ASP A 36 16.56 14.05 -9.82
C ASP A 36 15.71 15.30 -10.11
N GLY A 37 14.46 15.11 -10.54
CA GLY A 37 13.54 16.20 -10.86
C GLY A 37 12.87 16.82 -9.63
N GLN A 38 12.78 16.07 -8.53
CA GLN A 38 12.08 16.46 -7.31
C GLN A 38 12.86 16.02 -6.05
N PRO A 39 14.07 16.55 -5.81
CA PRO A 39 14.93 16.10 -4.71
C PRO A 39 14.33 16.33 -3.31
N GLU A 40 13.47 17.34 -3.16
CA GLU A 40 12.78 17.58 -1.88
C GLU A 40 11.77 16.48 -1.55
N ALA A 41 11.08 15.93 -2.54
CA ALA A 41 9.99 14.97 -2.36
C ALA A 41 10.39 13.51 -2.62
N PHE A 42 11.21 13.27 -3.66
CA PHE A 42 11.65 11.95 -4.09
C PHE A 42 13.17 11.74 -3.95
N GLY A 43 13.91 12.68 -3.35
CA GLY A 43 15.38 12.59 -3.24
C GLY A 43 15.92 11.58 -2.22
N SER A 44 15.06 10.82 -1.54
CA SER A 44 15.47 9.64 -0.78
C SER A 44 14.32 8.63 -0.69
N ILE A 45 14.65 7.34 -0.53
CA ILE A 45 13.64 6.27 -0.44
C ILE A 45 12.63 6.54 0.69
N PRO A 46 13.02 6.95 1.92
CA PRO A 46 12.05 7.27 2.97
C PRO A 46 11.08 8.40 2.62
N ARG A 47 11.52 9.41 1.84
CA ARG A 47 10.63 10.47 1.37
C ARG A 47 9.66 9.97 0.31
N ALA A 48 10.15 9.18 -0.64
CA ALA A 48 9.31 8.52 -1.64
C ALA A 48 8.30 7.53 -1.01
N MET A 49 8.64 6.92 0.14
CA MET A 49 7.72 6.04 0.89
C MET A 49 6.49 6.79 1.41
N TRP A 50 6.63 8.07 1.81
CA TRP A 50 5.48 8.88 2.21
C TRP A 50 4.47 8.99 1.06
N TRP A 51 4.95 9.41 -0.11
CA TRP A 51 4.12 9.50 -1.31
C TRP A 51 3.51 8.15 -1.68
N ALA A 52 4.29 7.07 -1.67
CA ALA A 52 3.83 5.74 -2.02
C ALA A 52 2.75 5.24 -1.04
N ALA A 53 2.89 5.48 0.26
CA ALA A 53 1.92 5.09 1.27
C ALA A 53 0.58 5.82 1.08
N VAL A 54 0.62 7.14 0.93
CA VAL A 54 -0.56 7.99 0.72
C VAL A 54 -1.27 7.64 -0.60
N THR A 55 -0.51 7.30 -1.64
CA THR A 55 -1.04 6.93 -2.96
C THR A 55 -1.67 5.53 -2.93
N MET A 56 -0.97 4.53 -2.40
CA MET A 56 -1.47 3.15 -2.32
C MET A 56 -2.70 3.01 -1.43
N THR A 57 -2.78 3.83 -0.39
CA THR A 57 -3.95 3.87 0.51
C THR A 57 -5.09 4.72 -0.04
N THR A 58 -4.96 5.25 -1.26
CA THR A 58 -5.95 6.09 -1.93
C THR A 58 -6.27 7.39 -1.20
N VAL A 59 -5.43 7.80 -0.25
CA VAL A 59 -5.61 9.07 0.50
C VAL A 59 -5.30 10.25 -0.41
N GLY A 60 -4.17 10.22 -1.11
CA GLY A 60 -3.84 11.19 -2.17
C GLY A 60 -3.90 12.65 -1.74
N TYR A 61 -3.17 13.06 -0.70
CA TYR A 61 -3.16 14.45 -0.22
C TYR A 61 -2.83 15.50 -1.29
N GLY A 62 -2.05 15.12 -2.31
CA GLY A 62 -1.66 16.01 -3.40
C GLY A 62 -0.52 16.97 -3.07
N ASP A 63 0.09 16.81 -1.89
CA ASP A 63 1.30 17.51 -1.44
C ASP A 63 2.53 17.15 -2.29
N VAL A 64 2.59 15.91 -2.76
CA VAL A 64 3.62 15.41 -3.67
C VAL A 64 2.95 14.64 -4.82
N VAL A 65 3.39 14.89 -6.05
CA VAL A 65 2.92 14.17 -7.25
C VAL A 65 4.06 13.94 -8.24
N PRO A 66 4.06 12.82 -8.99
CA PRO A 66 5.04 12.61 -10.04
C PRO A 66 4.83 13.60 -11.19
N LEU A 67 5.92 14.17 -11.71
CA LEU A 67 5.87 15.16 -12.78
C LEU A 67 6.13 14.53 -14.14
N THR A 68 6.98 13.50 -14.20
CA THR A 68 7.36 12.85 -15.46
C THR A 68 6.23 11.97 -16.00
N ALA A 69 6.21 11.78 -17.33
CA ALA A 69 5.22 10.90 -17.97
C ALA A 69 5.33 9.45 -17.47
N ILE A 70 6.57 8.98 -17.26
CA ILE A 70 6.86 7.64 -16.75
C ILE A 70 6.42 7.53 -15.29
N GLY A 71 6.71 8.54 -14.45
CA GLY A 71 6.29 8.56 -13.05
C GLY A 71 4.77 8.58 -12.90
N LYS A 72 4.05 9.28 -13.79
CA LYS A 72 2.57 9.25 -13.82
C LYS A 72 2.03 7.89 -14.23
N LEU A 73 2.64 7.22 -15.21
CA LEU A 73 2.27 5.86 -15.62
C LEU A 73 2.42 4.88 -14.46
N PHE A 74 3.60 4.83 -13.83
CA PHE A 74 3.85 3.96 -12.69
C PHE A 74 3.02 4.36 -11.47
N GLY A 75 2.80 5.65 -11.24
CA GLY A 75 1.92 6.12 -10.18
C GLY A 75 0.49 5.63 -10.35
N GLY A 76 -0.04 5.61 -11.57
CA GLY A 76 -1.34 5.01 -11.86
C GLY A 76 -1.37 3.50 -11.54
N LEU A 77 -0.33 2.75 -11.94
CA LEU A 77 -0.21 1.32 -11.63
C LEU A 77 -0.11 1.06 -10.13
N ILE A 78 0.64 1.88 -9.40
CA ILE A 78 0.79 1.81 -7.94
C ILE A 78 -0.56 2.07 -7.26
N SER A 79 -1.31 3.08 -7.70
CA SER A 79 -2.65 3.39 -7.17
C SER A 79 -3.62 2.21 -7.34
N ILE A 80 -3.69 1.62 -8.53
CA ILE A 80 -4.55 0.45 -8.80
C ILE A 80 -4.13 -0.75 -7.94
N SER A 81 -2.82 -0.99 -7.83
CA SER A 81 -2.27 -2.08 -7.02
C SER A 81 -2.55 -1.90 -5.53
N GLY A 82 -2.58 -0.67 -5.03
CA GLY A 82 -2.93 -0.34 -3.66
C GLY A 82 -4.34 -0.81 -3.27
N ILE A 83 -5.32 -0.61 -4.16
CA ILE A 83 -6.70 -1.09 -3.98
C ILE A 83 -6.72 -2.62 -3.86
N ALA A 84 -5.99 -3.32 -4.75
CA ALA A 84 -5.90 -4.78 -4.73
C ALA A 84 -5.27 -5.29 -3.42
N LEU A 85 -4.23 -4.62 -2.91
CA LEU A 85 -3.57 -4.99 -1.65
C LEU A 85 -4.48 -4.81 -0.44
N ILE A 86 -5.29 -3.75 -0.38
CA ILE A 86 -6.23 -3.50 0.72
C ILE A 86 -7.42 -4.50 0.70
N ALA A 87 -7.79 -5.01 -0.48
CA ALA A 87 -8.86 -6.00 -0.60
C ALA A 87 -8.55 -7.32 0.13
N ILE A 88 -7.27 -7.72 0.21
CA ILE A 88 -6.85 -9.00 0.81
C ILE A 88 -7.12 -9.05 2.33
N PRO A 89 -6.58 -8.15 3.18
CA PRO A 89 -6.86 -8.18 4.62
C PRO A 89 -8.34 -7.93 4.91
N THR A 90 -9.01 -7.10 4.11
CA THR A 90 -10.46 -6.88 4.21
C THR A 90 -11.24 -8.19 4.03
N GLY A 91 -10.91 -8.98 2.99
CA GLY A 91 -11.53 -10.27 2.74
C GLY A 91 -11.24 -11.30 3.83
N ILE A 92 -10.02 -11.32 4.36
CA ILE A 92 -9.64 -12.20 5.49
C ILE A 92 -10.49 -11.87 6.72
N LEU A 93 -10.60 -10.59 7.08
CA LEU A 93 -11.41 -10.16 8.23
C LEU A 93 -12.90 -10.46 8.03
N ALA A 94 -13.44 -10.19 6.83
CA ALA A 94 -14.83 -10.49 6.50
C ALA A 94 -15.13 -11.99 6.66
N SER A 95 -14.26 -12.87 6.15
CA SER A 95 -14.40 -14.32 6.30
C SER A 95 -14.33 -14.75 7.78
N ALA A 96 -13.39 -14.17 8.55
CA ALA A 96 -13.23 -14.46 9.97
C ALA A 96 -14.48 -14.10 10.79
N PHE A 97 -15.11 -12.97 10.47
CA PHE A 97 -16.33 -12.56 11.14
C PHE A 97 -17.54 -13.38 10.71
N SER A 98 -17.65 -13.74 9.42
CA SER A 98 -18.69 -14.64 8.92
C SER A 98 -18.65 -16.00 9.62
N ASP A 99 -17.45 -16.60 9.74
CA ASP A 99 -17.23 -17.89 10.41
C ASP A 99 -17.60 -17.86 11.90
N GLU A 100 -17.44 -16.71 12.56
CA GLU A 100 -17.77 -16.58 13.98
C GLU A 100 -19.26 -16.32 14.19
N MET A 101 -19.92 -15.58 13.29
CA MET A 101 -21.37 -15.35 13.35
C MET A 101 -22.17 -16.63 13.09
N SER A 102 -21.69 -17.51 12.20
CA SER A 102 -22.38 -18.78 11.91
C SER A 102 -22.33 -19.81 13.05
N LYS A 103 -21.62 -19.53 14.14
CA LYS A 103 -21.57 -20.40 15.33
C LYS A 103 -22.63 -20.04 16.39
N PHE A 104 -23.35 -18.93 16.19
CA PHE A 104 -24.52 -18.55 16.99
C PHE A 104 -25.79 -19.09 16.35
#